data_AF-A6HQS2-F1
#
_entry.id   AF-A6HQS2-F1
#
_cell.length_a   1.000
_cell.length_b   1.000
_cell.length_c   1.000
_cell.angle_alpha   90.00
_cell.angle_beta   90.00
_cell.angle_gamma   90.00
#
_symmetry.space_group_name_H-M   'P 1'
#
loop_
_entity.id
_entity.type
_entity.pdbx_description
1 polymer ?
#
loop_
_entity_poly.entity_id
_entity_poly.type
_entity_poly.pdbx_seq_one_letter_code
_entity_poly.pdbx_strand_id
1 'polypeptide(L)'
;MACGGFACSKNALCALNVVYMLVGLLLIGVAAWGKGLGVVSSIHIIGGVIAVGVFLLLIAVAGLVGAVNHHQVLLFFYMIILGLVFIFQFGISCSCLAINRNTQADVINASWWVLSNSTRHELERSFDCCGLFNLTTVHLHDDASCSAVS
;
A
#
# COMPACT_ATOMS: atom_id res chain seq x y z
N MET A 1 30.64 15.55 -25.00
CA MET A 1 30.71 14.99 -23.64
C MET A 1 29.47 14.12 -23.39
N ALA A 2 29.58 12.80 -23.52
CA ALA A 2 28.56 11.84 -23.06
C ALA A 2 29.16 10.41 -23.14
N CYS A 3 30.27 10.19 -22.46
CA CYS A 3 30.93 8.88 -22.34
C CYS A 3 30.79 8.33 -20.91
N GLY A 4 29.56 8.31 -20.38
CA GLY A 4 29.27 7.95 -18.99
C GLY A 4 27.93 7.24 -18.75
N GLY A 5 27.26 6.76 -19.80
CA GLY A 5 25.86 6.31 -19.73
C GLY A 5 25.64 4.93 -19.10
N PHE A 6 26.54 3.96 -19.32
CA PHE A 6 26.28 2.57 -18.91
C PHE A 6 26.72 2.24 -17.47
N ALA A 7 27.90 2.71 -17.05
CA ALA A 7 28.40 2.44 -15.70
C ALA A 7 27.64 3.21 -14.61
N CYS A 8 27.29 4.48 -14.88
CA CYS A 8 26.53 5.31 -13.95
C CYS A 8 25.10 4.77 -13.78
N SER A 9 24.44 4.44 -14.90
CA SER A 9 23.09 3.83 -14.87
C SER A 9 23.09 2.47 -14.17
N LYS A 10 24.13 1.64 -14.38
CA LYS A 10 24.25 0.34 -13.68
C LYS A 10 24.41 0.52 -12.17
N ASN A 11 25.23 1.48 -11.73
CA ASN A 11 25.45 1.73 -10.31
C ASN A 11 24.20 2.35 -9.63
N ALA A 12 23.52 3.26 -10.33
CA ALA A 12 22.25 3.82 -9.88
C ALA A 12 21.16 2.74 -9.78
N LEU A 13 21.07 1.85 -10.77
CA LEU A 13 20.11 0.74 -10.75
C LEU A 13 20.38 -0.24 -9.61
N CYS A 14 21.66 -0.52 -9.34
CA CYS A 14 22.08 -1.33 -8.20
C CYS A 14 21.67 -0.67 -6.87
N ALA A 15 22.02 0.60 -6.68
CA ALA A 15 21.66 1.36 -5.48
C ALA A 15 20.14 1.44 -5.27
N LEU A 16 19.38 1.66 -6.34
CA LEU A 16 17.92 1.73 -6.31
C LEU A 16 17.28 0.40 -5.89
N ASN A 17 17.78 -0.75 -6.38
CA ASN A 17 17.30 -2.06 -5.93
C ASN A 17 17.69 -2.35 -4.47
N VAL A 18 18.87 -1.91 -4.00
CA VAL A 18 19.25 -2.02 -2.57
C VAL A 18 18.30 -1.20 -1.69
N VAL A 19 17.94 0.02 -2.11
CA VAL A 19 16.95 0.82 -1.39
C VAL A 19 15.58 0.13 -1.38
N TYR A 20 15.14 -0.45 -2.51
CA TYR A 20 13.88 -1.20 -2.53
C TYR A 20 13.87 -2.44 -1.64
N MET A 21 15.00 -3.14 -1.51
CA MET A 21 15.16 -4.22 -0.53
C MET A 21 14.92 -3.72 0.89
N LEU A 22 15.53 -2.59 1.27
CA LEU A 22 15.38 -2.01 2.61
C LEU A 22 13.93 -1.59 2.87
N VAL A 23 13.28 -0.96 1.89
CA VAL A 23 11.86 -0.57 1.98
C VAL A 23 10.97 -1.80 2.13
N GLY A 24 11.18 -2.87 1.35
CA GLY A 24 10.43 -4.11 1.45
C GLY A 24 10.55 -4.77 2.83
N LEU A 25 11.77 -4.86 3.36
CA LEU A 25 12.03 -5.38 4.71
C LEU A 25 11.38 -4.51 5.80
N LEU A 26 11.40 -3.19 5.65
CA LEU A 26 10.77 -2.27 6.58
C LEU A 26 9.24 -2.42 6.56
N LEU A 27 8.61 -2.51 5.39
CA LEU A 27 7.17 -2.73 5.25
C LEU A 27 6.73 -4.04 5.91
N ILE A 28 7.47 -5.12 5.70
CA ILE A 28 7.20 -6.42 6.35
C ILE A 28 7.42 -6.31 7.86
N GLY A 29 8.50 -5.68 8.30
CA GLY A 29 8.84 -5.53 9.72
C GLY A 29 7.81 -4.73 10.50
N VAL A 30 7.37 -3.59 9.98
CA VAL A 30 6.34 -2.75 10.61
C VAL A 30 4.99 -3.46 10.62
N ALA A 31 4.62 -4.15 9.53
CA ALA A 31 3.38 -4.91 9.48
C ALA A 31 3.37 -6.10 10.45
N ALA A 32 4.48 -6.83 10.56
CA ALA A 32 4.65 -7.93 11.50
C ALA A 32 4.62 -7.44 12.96
N TRP A 33 5.30 -6.32 13.25
CA TRP A 33 5.28 -5.68 14.56
C TRP A 33 3.87 -5.21 14.94
N GLY A 34 3.17 -4.53 14.02
CA GLY A 34 1.79 -4.08 14.22
C GLY A 34 0.81 -5.23 14.48
N LYS A 35 0.99 -6.36 13.78
CA LYS A 35 0.21 -7.59 14.04
C LYS A 35 0.51 -8.20 15.42
N GLY A 36 1.76 -8.15 15.87
CA GLY A 36 2.19 -8.72 17.17
C GLY A 36 1.63 -7.98 18.39
N LEU A 37 1.35 -6.68 18.27
CA LEU A 37 0.78 -5.86 19.35
C LEU A 37 -0.76 -5.87 19.40
N GLY A 38 -1.43 -6.48 18.42
CA GLY A 38 -2.90 -6.50 18.35
C GLY A 38 -3.54 -5.10 18.15
N VAL A 39 -2.76 -4.11 17.70
CA VAL A 39 -3.17 -2.70 17.59
C VAL A 39 -4.01 -2.42 16.33
N VAL A 40 -4.00 -3.30 15.33
CA VAL A 40 -4.77 -3.13 14.08
C VAL A 40 -5.63 -4.37 13.80
N SER A 41 -6.96 -4.21 13.87
CA SER A 41 -7.96 -5.27 13.74
C SER A 41 -8.31 -5.64 12.29
N SER A 42 -7.66 -5.04 11.29
CA SER A 42 -7.96 -5.29 9.87
C SER A 42 -6.96 -6.22 9.19
N ILE A 43 -7.31 -7.51 9.15
CA ILE A 43 -6.56 -8.56 8.45
C ILE A 43 -6.29 -8.20 6.96
N HIS A 44 -7.25 -7.52 6.32
CA HIS A 44 -7.14 -7.15 4.90
C HIS A 44 -6.11 -6.04 4.62
N ILE A 45 -6.11 -4.97 5.43
CA ILE A 45 -5.17 -3.84 5.27
C ILE A 45 -3.73 -4.32 5.53
N ILE A 46 -3.52 -5.04 6.63
CA ILE A 46 -2.20 -5.59 6.99
C ILE A 46 -1.74 -6.61 5.94
N GLY A 47 -2.64 -7.48 5.48
CA GLY A 47 -2.35 -8.45 4.43
C GLY A 47 -1.88 -7.79 3.14
N GLY A 48 -2.50 -6.66 2.76
CA GLY A 48 -2.09 -5.85 1.62
C GLY A 48 -0.67 -5.29 1.77
N VAL A 49 -0.36 -4.66 2.91
CA VAL A 49 0.98 -4.10 3.16
C VAL A 49 2.07 -5.18 3.13
N ILE A 50 1.81 -6.35 3.72
CA ILE A 50 2.74 -7.49 3.69
C ILE A 50 2.92 -8.00 2.25
N ALA A 51 1.83 -8.19 1.50
CA ALA A 51 1.89 -8.66 0.12
C ALA A 51 2.69 -7.71 -0.78
N VAL A 52 2.47 -6.40 -0.64
CA VAL A 52 3.25 -5.37 -1.34
C VAL A 52 4.73 -5.43 -0.94
N GLY A 53 5.03 -5.55 0.36
CA GLY A 53 6.40 -5.67 0.86
C GLY A 53 7.14 -6.87 0.28
N VAL A 54 6.50 -8.05 0.25
CA VAL A 54 7.08 -9.27 -0.34
C VAL A 54 7.28 -9.12 -1.85
N PHE A 55 6.30 -8.57 -2.57
CA PHE A 55 6.39 -8.34 -4.01
C PHE A 55 7.55 -7.39 -4.37
N LEU A 56 7.70 -6.29 -3.64
CA LEU A 56 8.82 -5.35 -3.80
C LEU A 56 10.17 -6.03 -3.54
N LEU A 57 10.26 -6.88 -2.52
CA LEU A 57 11.48 -7.61 -2.19
C LEU A 57 11.87 -8.59 -3.31
N LEU A 58 10.91 -9.32 -3.89
CA LEU A 58 11.17 -10.21 -5.03
C LEU A 58 11.67 -9.45 -6.27
N ILE A 59 11.07 -8.30 -6.59
CA ILE A 59 11.51 -7.45 -7.71
C ILE A 59 12.90 -6.90 -7.44
N ALA A 60 13.17 -6.46 -6.21
CA ALA A 60 14.45 -5.89 -5.83
C ALA A 60 15.59 -6.93 -5.88
N VAL A 61 15.34 -8.17 -5.43
CA VAL A 61 16.28 -9.29 -5.58
C VAL A 61 16.53 -9.59 -7.05
N ALA A 62 15.48 -9.70 -7.87
CA ALA A 62 15.63 -9.94 -9.30
C ALA A 62 16.41 -8.80 -9.98
N GLY A 63 16.12 -7.54 -9.67
CA GLY A 63 16.84 -6.39 -10.21
C GLY A 63 18.31 -6.36 -9.80
N LEU A 64 18.61 -6.69 -8.53
CA LEU A 64 19.97 -6.77 -8.02
C LEU A 64 20.77 -7.91 -8.68
N VAL A 65 20.18 -9.11 -8.75
CA VAL A 65 20.79 -10.27 -9.43
C VAL A 65 21.03 -9.96 -10.91
N GLY A 66 20.11 -9.27 -11.58
CA GLY A 66 20.25 -8.85 -12.98
C GLY A 66 21.37 -7.83 -13.20
N ALA A 67 21.53 -6.88 -12.27
CA ALA A 67 22.58 -5.87 -12.32
C ALA A 67 23.99 -6.46 -12.07
N VAL A 68 24.08 -7.48 -11.21
CA VAL A 68 25.35 -8.12 -10.82
C VAL A 68 25.78 -9.21 -11.82
N ASN A 69 24.89 -10.16 -12.17
CA ASN A 69 25.27 -11.35 -12.95
C ASN A 69 25.32 -11.13 -14.48
N HIS A 70 25.16 -9.90 -14.96
CA HIS A 70 25.23 -9.56 -16.40
C HIS A 70 24.33 -10.41 -17.31
N HIS A 71 23.31 -11.06 -16.75
CA HIS A 71 22.40 -11.95 -17.47
C HIS A 71 21.32 -11.12 -18.16
N GLN A 72 21.53 -10.80 -19.44
CA GLN A 72 20.67 -9.90 -20.23
C GLN A 72 19.19 -10.33 -20.25
N VAL A 73 18.92 -11.65 -20.22
CA VAL A 73 17.54 -12.19 -20.19
C VAL A 73 16.82 -11.85 -18.89
N LEU A 74 17.53 -11.80 -17.75
CA LEU A 74 16.92 -11.49 -16.45
C LEU A 74 16.60 -9.99 -16.34
N LEU A 75 17.46 -9.14 -16.93
CA LEU A 75 17.21 -7.70 -17.05
C LEU A 75 16.00 -7.40 -17.94
N PHE A 76 15.76 -8.21 -18.98
CA PHE A 76 14.61 -8.08 -19.86
C PHE A 76 13.29 -8.34 -19.11
N PHE A 77 13.21 -9.42 -18.33
CA PHE A 77 12.04 -9.68 -17.47
C PHE A 77 11.84 -8.56 -16.44
N TYR A 78 12.92 -8.04 -15.86
CA TYR A 78 12.85 -6.92 -14.91
C TYR A 78 12.25 -5.65 -15.56
N MET A 79 12.64 -5.30 -16.78
CA MET A 79 12.06 -4.16 -17.51
C MET A 79 10.58 -4.37 -17.85
N ILE A 80 10.17 -5.59 -18.20
CA ILE A 80 8.75 -5.91 -18.41
C ILE A 80 7.96 -5.72 -17.12
N ILE A 81 8.45 -6.26 -15.99
CA ILE A 81 7.77 -6.14 -14.70
C ILE A 81 7.66 -4.66 -14.28
N LEU A 82 8.74 -3.88 -14.41
CA LEU A 82 8.70 -2.44 -14.13
C LEU A 82 7.71 -1.71 -15.06
N GLY A 83 7.64 -2.08 -16.33
CA GLY A 83 6.67 -1.54 -17.27
C GLY A 83 5.23 -1.83 -16.85
N LEU A 84 4.93 -3.05 -16.42
CA LEU A 84 3.59 -3.42 -15.91
C LEU A 84 3.24 -2.64 -14.63
N VAL A 85 4.18 -2.54 -13.68
CA VAL A 85 3.98 -1.76 -12.45
C VAL A 85 3.73 -0.28 -12.79
N PHE A 86 4.46 0.28 -13.76
CA PHE A 86 4.25 1.64 -14.24
C PHE A 86 2.84 1.83 -14.83
N ILE A 87 2.36 0.88 -15.63
CA ILE A 87 0.99 0.94 -16.20
C ILE A 87 -0.06 0.91 -15.07
N PHE A 88 0.09 0.02 -14.09
CA PHE A 88 -0.82 -0.03 -12.95
C PHE A 88 -0.78 1.25 -12.13
N GLN A 89 0.41 1.78 -11.83
CA GLN A 89 0.57 2.97 -11.01
C GLN A 89 0.07 4.23 -11.72
N PHE A 90 0.31 4.34 -13.02
CA PHE A 90 -0.27 5.39 -13.85
C PHE A 90 -1.79 5.28 -13.90
N GLY A 91 -2.32 4.06 -14.09
CA GLY A 91 -3.76 3.80 -14.05
C GLY A 91 -4.41 4.23 -12.73
N ILE A 92 -3.86 3.79 -11.60
CA ILE A 92 -4.35 4.18 -10.25
C ILE A 92 -4.26 5.70 -10.08
N SER A 93 -3.17 6.33 -10.49
CA SER A 93 -3.00 7.79 -10.39
C SER A 93 -4.07 8.53 -11.19
N CYS A 94 -4.32 8.11 -12.43
CA CYS A 94 -5.38 8.68 -13.26
C CYS A 94 -6.77 8.43 -12.68
N SER A 95 -7.04 7.23 -12.13
CA SER A 95 -8.30 6.92 -11.45
C SER A 95 -8.53 7.81 -10.23
N CYS A 96 -7.50 8.04 -9.41
CA CYS A 96 -7.57 8.94 -8.27
C CYS A 96 -7.79 10.40 -8.68
N LEU A 97 -7.27 10.84 -9.82
CA LEU A 97 -7.52 12.19 -10.35
C LEU A 97 -8.94 12.34 -10.95
N ALA A 98 -9.48 11.28 -11.54
CA ALA A 98 -10.79 11.29 -12.18
C ALA A 98 -11.97 11.13 -11.19
N ILE A 99 -11.70 10.75 -9.93
CA ILE A 99 -12.76 10.48 -8.95
C ILE A 99 -13.44 11.78 -8.50
N ASN A 100 -14.77 11.84 -8.61
CA ASN A 100 -15.56 12.97 -8.12
C ASN A 100 -16.08 12.72 -6.70
N ARG A 101 -16.49 13.77 -5.98
CA ARG A 101 -16.97 13.68 -4.57
C ARG A 101 -18.14 12.71 -4.38
N ASN A 102 -19.09 12.68 -5.30
CA ASN A 102 -20.26 11.79 -5.22
C ASN A 102 -19.83 10.32 -5.34
N THR A 103 -18.99 10.00 -6.33
CA THR A 103 -18.44 8.66 -6.54
C THR A 103 -17.56 8.22 -5.37
N GLN A 104 -16.78 9.14 -4.80
CA GLN A 104 -15.99 8.87 -3.60
C GLN A 104 -16.90 8.51 -2.41
N ALA A 105 -17.98 9.25 -2.19
CA ALA A 105 -18.95 8.95 -1.13
C ALA A 105 -19.63 7.59 -1.33
N ASP A 106 -20.02 7.23 -2.55
CA ASP A 106 -20.63 5.93 -2.84
C ASP A 106 -19.69 4.75 -2.56
N VAL A 107 -18.41 4.87 -2.96
CA VAL A 107 -17.39 3.83 -2.71
C VAL A 107 -17.11 3.67 -1.22
N ILE A 108 -17.00 4.79 -0.50
CA ILE A 108 -16.79 4.80 0.95
C ILE A 108 -18.01 4.21 1.68
N ASN A 109 -19.23 4.54 1.24
CA ASN A 109 -20.47 3.98 1.79
C ASN A 109 -20.54 2.46 1.58
N ALA A 110 -20.29 1.99 0.36
CA ALA A 110 -20.24 0.55 0.07
C ALA A 110 -19.18 -0.17 0.92
N SER A 111 -18.01 0.44 1.09
CA SER A 111 -16.93 -0.11 1.92
C SER A 111 -17.31 -0.14 3.40
N TRP A 112 -17.97 0.90 3.90
CA TRP A 112 -18.41 1.00 5.29
C TRP A 112 -19.29 -0.18 5.68
N TRP A 113 -20.28 -0.54 4.85
CA TRP A 113 -21.18 -1.68 5.10
C TRP A 113 -20.48 -3.04 5.13
N VAL A 114 -19.35 -3.18 4.43
CA VAL A 114 -18.55 -4.42 4.37
C VAL A 114 -17.55 -4.51 5.54
N LEU A 115 -17.17 -3.38 6.14
CA LEU A 115 -16.24 -3.35 7.28
C LEU A 115 -16.86 -3.95 8.55
N SER A 116 -16.04 -4.65 9.33
CA SER A 116 -16.42 -5.18 10.65
C SER A 116 -16.54 -4.06 11.70
N ASN A 117 -17.40 -4.26 12.71
CA ASN A 117 -17.60 -3.29 13.79
C ASN A 117 -16.29 -2.92 14.52
N SER A 118 -15.38 -3.87 14.74
CA SER A 118 -14.07 -3.60 15.33
C SER A 118 -13.22 -2.65 14.48
N THR A 119 -13.24 -2.81 13.16
CA THR A 119 -12.50 -1.92 12.23
C THR A 119 -13.12 -0.53 12.18
N ARG A 120 -14.45 -0.44 12.19
CA ARG A 120 -15.17 0.85 12.22
C ARG A 120 -14.81 1.63 13.49
N HIS A 121 -14.85 0.99 14.65
CA HIS A 121 -14.47 1.62 15.92
C HIS A 121 -13.00 2.08 15.94
N GLU A 122 -12.09 1.30 15.35
CA GLU A 122 -10.67 1.69 15.23
C GLU A 122 -10.48 2.90 14.30
N LEU A 123 -11.23 2.97 13.19
CA LEU A 123 -11.24 4.12 12.29
C LEU A 123 -11.81 5.36 12.99
N GLU A 124 -12.95 5.23 13.65
CA GLU A 124 -13.60 6.30 14.42
C GLU A 124 -12.67 6.86 15.51
N ARG A 125 -11.96 5.99 16.23
CA ARG A 125 -10.98 6.40 17.25
C ARG A 125 -9.72 7.05 16.65
N SER A 126 -9.25 6.58 15.49
CA SER A 126 -8.04 7.10 14.83
C SER A 126 -8.27 8.46 14.17
N PHE A 127 -9.48 8.67 13.62
CA PHE A 127 -9.89 9.91 12.94
C PHE A 127 -10.71 10.86 13.84
N ASP A 128 -10.93 10.51 15.11
CA ASP A 128 -11.71 11.28 16.09
C ASP A 128 -13.10 11.69 15.55
N CYS A 129 -13.82 10.71 15.01
CA CYS A 129 -15.13 10.88 14.39
C CYS A 129 -16.09 9.76 14.78
N CYS A 130 -17.40 9.95 14.54
CA CYS A 130 -18.45 8.96 14.83
C CYS A 130 -19.36 8.82 13.59
N GLY A 131 -19.46 7.61 13.05
CA GLY A 131 -20.22 7.31 11.84
C GLY A 131 -19.62 7.83 10.53
N LEU A 132 -20.11 7.31 9.40
CA LEU A 132 -19.53 7.58 8.07
C LEU A 132 -19.72 9.00 7.54
N PHE A 133 -20.91 9.59 7.73
CA PHE A 133 -21.26 10.91 7.18
C PHE A 133 -21.80 11.88 8.24
N ASN A 134 -21.60 11.60 9.53
CA ASN A 134 -22.19 12.38 10.62
C ASN A 134 -23.74 12.53 10.48
N LEU A 135 -24.38 11.65 9.69
CA LEU A 135 -25.83 11.54 9.69
C LEU A 135 -26.19 10.87 11.00
N THR A 136 -26.53 11.71 11.98
CA THR A 136 -27.22 11.31 13.19
C THR A 136 -28.61 10.84 12.77
N THR A 137 -28.73 9.68 12.11
CA THR A 137 -30.01 8.98 12.04
C THR A 137 -30.24 8.48 13.45
N VAL A 138 -31.03 9.25 14.19
CA VAL A 138 -31.72 8.85 15.41
C VAL A 138 -32.61 7.65 15.06
N HIS A 139 -31.99 6.48 14.94
CA HIS A 139 -32.66 5.19 14.97
C HIS A 139 -31.92 4.36 16.01
N LEU A 140 -32.43 4.49 17.23
CA LEU A 140 -32.36 3.52 18.33
C LEU A 140 -32.12 2.08 17.83
N HIS A 141 -30.87 1.64 17.69
CA HIS A 141 -30.49 0.24 17.97
C HIS A 141 -29.00 -0.13 18.04
N ASP A 142 -28.04 0.80 18.09
CA ASP A 142 -26.63 0.41 18.32
C ASP A 142 -25.95 1.34 19.34
N ASP A 143 -26.41 1.24 20.59
CA ASP A 143 -25.83 1.88 21.78
C ASP A 143 -24.46 1.30 22.20
N ALA A 144 -23.57 0.94 21.27
CA ALA A 144 -22.31 0.27 21.63
C ALA A 144 -21.03 0.78 20.96
N SER A 145 -21.06 1.83 20.11
CA SER A 145 -19.83 2.25 19.42
C SER A 145 -19.54 3.75 19.35
N CYS A 146 -20.11 4.59 20.21
CA CYS A 146 -19.55 5.92 20.48
C CYS A 146 -19.51 6.19 22.00
N SER A 147 -18.60 5.51 22.70
CA SER A 147 -18.19 5.82 24.08
C SER A 147 -16.67 5.98 24.13
N ALA A 148 -16.18 7.03 23.50
CA ALA A 148 -14.81 7.52 23.69
C ALA A 148 -14.75 9.05 23.47
N VAL A 149 -15.70 9.78 24.06
CA VAL A 149 -15.45 11.17 24.46
C VAL A 149 -15.62 11.22 25.97
N SER A 150 -14.51 10.99 26.67
CA SER A 150 -14.29 11.33 28.08
C SER A 150 -12.79 11.52 28.27
#